data_AF-A0A924X5A8-F1
#
_entry.id   AF-A0A924X5A8-F1
#
_cell.length_a   1.000
_cell.length_b   1.000
_cell.length_c   1.000
_cell.angle_alpha   90.00
_cell.angle_beta   90.00
_cell.angle_gamma   90.00
#
_symmetry.space_group_name_H-M   'P 1'
#
loop_
_entity.id
_entity.type
_entity.pdbx_description
1 polymer ?
#
loop_
_entity_poly.entity_id
_entity_poly.type
_entity_poly.pdbx_seq_one_letter_code
_entity_poly.pdbx_strand_id
1 'polypeptide(L)'
;MFHAPVPVVYGRNPSDAGVAGRGDSVVVVFEDPNTSQSRVGYALSHTSGHIFEKRGFVTPHEEVATAPWVRIDGDRVTVWWKSGDRLSGRPEQSVDRVGLRIGLWN
;
A
#
# COMPACT_ATOMS: atom_id res chain seq x y z
N MET A 1 12.38 26.51 -5.16
CA MET A 1 11.43 26.68 -4.04
C MET A 1 11.34 25.34 -3.33
N PHE A 2 11.74 25.27 -2.06
CA PHE A 2 11.65 24.05 -1.25
C PHE A 2 10.29 24.03 -0.57
N HIS A 3 9.52 22.96 -0.77
CA HIS A 3 8.28 22.72 -0.05
C HIS A 3 8.56 21.65 1.00
N ALA A 4 8.10 21.89 2.23
CA ALA A 4 8.25 20.93 3.30
C ALA A 4 7.43 19.66 2.96
N PRO A 5 8.03 18.45 3.03
CA PRO A 5 7.29 17.22 2.78
C PRO A 5 6.16 17.08 3.81
N VAL A 6 4.97 16.68 3.36
CA VAL A 6 3.87 16.34 4.26
C VAL A 6 4.05 14.88 4.67
N PRO A 7 4.32 14.59 5.95
CA PRO A 7 4.51 13.22 6.38
C PRO A 7 3.16 12.49 6.35
N VAL A 8 3.15 11.32 5.71
CA VAL A 8 2.07 10.36 5.82
C VAL A 8 2.36 9.50 7.05
N VAL A 9 1.72 9.82 8.18
CA VAL A 9 1.86 9.08 9.44
C VAL A 9 0.56 8.33 9.71
N TYR A 10 0.65 7.01 9.82
CA TYR A 10 -0.47 6.17 10.23
C TYR A 10 -0.11 5.40 11.50
N GLY A 11 -1.01 5.44 12.50
CA GLY A 11 -0.99 4.57 13.68
C GLY A 11 0.14 4.78 14.67
N ARG A 12 0.20 3.87 15.66
CA ARG A 12 1.17 3.87 16.77
C ARG A 12 2.37 2.95 16.49
N ASN A 13 2.26 2.07 15.50
CA ASN A 13 3.28 1.09 15.14
C ASN A 13 3.86 1.42 13.76
N PRO A 14 5.19 1.42 13.59
CA PRO A 14 5.82 1.47 12.27
C PRO A 14 5.29 0.32 11.41
N SER A 15 4.86 0.64 10.19
CA SER A 15 4.33 -0.31 9.21
C SER A 15 5.22 -0.32 7.96
N ASP A 16 5.38 -1.48 7.34
CA ASP A 16 6.04 -1.56 6.03
C ASP A 16 5.28 -0.72 5.00
N ALA A 17 6.04 -0.04 4.13
CA ALA A 17 5.51 0.82 3.11
C ALA A 17 6.34 0.76 1.81
N GLY A 18 5.65 0.97 0.69
CA GLY A 18 6.24 1.10 -0.63
C GLY A 18 5.86 2.45 -1.24
N VAL A 19 6.79 3.08 -1.96
CA VAL A 19 6.57 4.38 -2.61
C VAL A 19 6.99 4.31 -4.06
N ALA A 20 6.17 4.87 -4.95
CA ALA A 20 6.52 5.08 -6.36
C ALA A 20 6.09 6.48 -6.80
N GLY A 21 6.88 7.08 -7.70
CA GLY A 21 6.62 8.39 -8.27
C GLY A 21 6.77 8.40 -9.80
N ARG A 22 5.96 9.23 -10.47
CA ARG A 22 6.04 9.49 -11.91
C ARG A 22 5.47 10.88 -12.21
N GLY A 23 6.30 11.79 -12.71
CA GLY A 23 5.90 13.19 -12.88
C GLY A 23 5.47 13.77 -11.53
N ASP A 24 4.29 14.38 -11.48
CA ASP A 24 3.69 14.90 -10.23
C ASP A 24 2.92 13.85 -9.41
N SER A 25 2.80 12.64 -9.93
CA SER A 25 2.06 11.57 -9.25
C SER A 25 2.96 10.82 -8.28
N VAL A 26 2.50 10.64 -7.05
CA VAL A 26 3.15 9.84 -6.00
C VAL A 26 2.12 8.93 -5.36
N VAL A 27 2.42 7.63 -5.22
CA VAL A 27 1.69 6.76 -4.28
C VAL A 27 2.57 6.17 -3.24
N VAL A 28 1.98 6.15 -2.06
CA VAL A 28 2.41 5.38 -0.90
C VAL A 28 1.41 4.25 -0.72
N VAL A 29 1.91 3.02 -0.66
CA VAL A 29 1.17 1.86 -0.15
C VAL A 29 1.76 1.47 1.19
N PHE A 30 0.92 1.03 2.12
CA PHE A 30 1.35 0.76 3.49
C PHE A 30 0.50 -0.33 4.12
N GLU A 31 1.07 -1.10 5.04
CA GLU A 31 0.27 -1.94 5.93
C GLU A 31 -0.54 -1.07 6.89
N ASP A 32 -1.83 -1.36 7.08
CA ASP A 32 -2.71 -0.64 8.00
C ASP A 32 -2.23 -0.82 9.45
N PRO A 33 -1.67 0.23 10.09
CA PRO A 33 -1.13 0.12 11.43
C PRO A 33 -2.21 0.25 12.51
N ASN A 34 -3.47 0.46 12.12
CA ASN A 34 -4.58 0.72 13.03
C ASN A 34 -5.48 -0.50 13.25
N THR A 35 -5.26 -1.60 12.52
CA THR A 35 -6.09 -2.80 12.62
C THR A 35 -5.29 -4.00 13.10
N SER A 36 -5.94 -4.91 13.82
CA SER A 36 -5.35 -6.20 14.24
C SER A 36 -5.17 -7.19 13.10
N GLN A 37 -5.77 -6.90 11.94
CA GLN A 37 -5.56 -7.62 10.68
C GLN A 37 -4.76 -6.72 9.73
N SER A 38 -3.57 -7.15 9.32
CA SER A 38 -2.76 -6.40 8.35
C SER A 38 -3.47 -6.35 7.00
N ARG A 39 -3.76 -5.13 6.53
CA ARG A 39 -4.34 -4.83 5.21
C ARG A 39 -3.44 -3.85 4.49
N VAL A 40 -3.52 -3.79 3.15
CA VAL A 40 -2.72 -2.80 2.41
C VAL A 40 -3.58 -1.59 2.06
N GLY A 41 -3.25 -0.46 2.64
CA GLY A 41 -3.77 0.86 2.31
C GLY A 41 -2.99 1.53 1.18
N TYR A 42 -3.57 2.57 0.58
CA TYR A 42 -2.88 3.45 -0.35
C TYR A 42 -3.26 4.92 -0.13
N ALA A 43 -2.33 5.80 -0.50
CA ALA A 43 -2.53 7.24 -0.60
C ALA A 43 -1.88 7.76 -1.88
N LEU A 44 -2.65 8.50 -2.69
CA LEU A 44 -2.24 9.10 -3.96
C LEU A 44 -2.24 10.62 -3.90
N SER A 45 -1.17 11.19 -4.46
CA SER A 45 -0.98 12.60 -4.68
C SER A 45 -0.75 12.86 -6.17
N HIS A 46 -1.40 13.89 -6.72
CA HIS A 46 -1.04 14.50 -8.02
C HIS A 46 -0.25 15.80 -7.88
N THR A 47 0.28 16.08 -6.69
CA THR A 47 1.01 17.31 -6.36
C THR A 47 2.40 16.99 -5.81
N SER A 48 3.12 16.03 -6.41
CA SER A 48 4.49 15.66 -6.02
C SER A 48 4.65 15.29 -4.52
N GLY A 49 3.60 14.72 -3.92
CA GLY A 49 3.56 14.31 -2.51
C GLY A 49 3.14 15.41 -1.54
N HIS A 50 2.73 16.59 -2.02
CA HIS A 50 2.26 17.67 -1.15
C HIS A 50 0.88 17.39 -0.56
N ILE A 51 -0.05 16.90 -1.38
CA ILE A 51 -1.43 16.64 -0.98
C ILE A 51 -1.82 15.23 -1.43
N PHE A 52 -2.17 14.38 -0.47
CA PHE A 52 -2.73 13.06 -0.72
C PHE A 52 -4.25 13.11 -0.63
N GLU A 53 -4.90 13.41 -1.75
CA GLU A 53 -6.35 13.62 -1.84
C GLU A 53 -7.14 12.32 -2.00
N LYS A 54 -6.54 11.28 -2.59
CA LYS A 54 -7.20 9.98 -2.83
C LYS A 54 -6.56 8.91 -1.94
N ARG A 55 -7.38 8.25 -1.13
CA ARG A 55 -6.93 7.24 -0.15
C ARG A 55 -7.93 6.10 -0.07
N GLY A 56 -7.47 4.92 0.33
CA GLY A 56 -8.33 3.76 0.55
C GLY A 56 -7.54 2.48 0.79
N PHE A 57 -8.19 1.35 0.55
CA PHE A 57 -7.58 0.03 0.69
C PHE A 57 -7.45 -0.69 -0.66
N VAL A 58 -6.30 -1.32 -0.85
CA VAL A 58 -5.98 -2.16 -2.01
C VAL A 58 -6.54 -3.55 -1.80
N THR A 59 -6.52 -4.07 -0.58
CA THR A 59 -6.98 -5.42 -0.25
C THR A 59 -8.39 -5.43 0.35
N PRO A 60 -9.16 -6.52 0.18
CA PRO A 60 -10.39 -6.75 0.93
C PRO A 60 -10.14 -6.82 2.44
N HIS A 61 -11.21 -6.76 3.23
CA HIS A 61 -11.12 -6.78 4.69
C HIS A 61 -10.70 -8.15 5.24
N GLU A 62 -10.98 -9.24 4.52
CA GLU A 62 -10.78 -10.61 4.99
C GLU A 62 -9.39 -11.19 4.67
N GLU A 63 -8.56 -10.45 3.93
CA GLU A 63 -7.23 -10.87 3.49
C GLU A 63 -6.13 -10.30 4.40
N VAL A 64 -5.24 -11.17 4.90
CA VAL A 64 -4.02 -10.75 5.57
C VAL A 64 -3.00 -10.39 4.50
N ALA A 65 -2.58 -9.13 4.48
CA ALA A 65 -1.69 -8.59 3.46
C ALA A 65 -0.56 -7.80 4.11
N THR A 66 0.68 -8.17 3.77
CA THR A 66 1.92 -7.64 4.35
C THR A 66 2.96 -7.36 3.29
N ALA A 67 4.05 -6.68 3.65
CA ALA A 67 5.17 -6.31 2.79
C ALA A 67 4.72 -5.73 1.44
N PRO A 68 4.02 -4.59 1.42
CA PRO A 68 3.49 -4.04 0.17
C PRO A 68 4.58 -3.41 -0.70
N TRP A 69 4.44 -3.56 -2.02
CA TRP A 69 5.29 -2.91 -3.02
C TRP A 69 4.45 -2.28 -4.11
N VAL A 70 4.94 -1.21 -4.74
CA VAL A 70 4.19 -0.46 -5.75
C VAL A 70 5.07 -0.02 -6.92
N ARG A 71 4.48 0.00 -8.13
CA ARG A 71 5.11 0.52 -9.36
C ARG A 71 4.10 1.33 -10.17
N ILE A 72 4.56 2.45 -10.73
CA ILE A 72 3.80 3.25 -11.69
C ILE A 72 4.34 3.01 -13.11
N ASP A 73 3.45 2.71 -14.04
CA ASP A 73 3.75 2.50 -15.46
C ASP A 73 2.65 3.10 -16.34
N GLY A 74 2.94 4.23 -16.99
CA GLY A 74 1.93 5.08 -17.60
C GLY A 74 0.98 5.63 -16.54
N ASP A 75 -0.32 5.49 -16.84
CA ASP A 75 -1.43 5.79 -15.93
C ASP A 75 -1.84 4.54 -15.13
N ARG A 76 -1.05 3.46 -15.19
CA ARG A 76 -1.36 2.20 -14.56
C ARG A 76 -0.50 2.01 -13.34
N VAL A 77 -1.14 1.56 -12.26
CA VAL A 77 -0.41 1.24 -11.04
C VAL A 77 -0.69 -0.13 -10.56
N THR A 78 0.42 -0.78 -10.28
CA THR A 78 0.49 -2.13 -9.81
C THR A 78 0.94 -2.12 -8.37
N VAL A 79 0.14 -2.75 -7.52
CA VAL A 79 0.43 -2.98 -6.12
C VAL A 79 0.51 -4.48 -5.89
N TRP A 80 1.55 -4.89 -5.18
CA TRP A 80 1.78 -6.26 -4.76
C TRP A 80 1.87 -6.32 -3.24
N TRP A 81 1.63 -7.49 -2.70
CA TRP A 81 1.79 -7.79 -1.28
C TRP A 81 2.00 -9.29 -1.07
N LYS A 82 2.49 -9.65 0.11
CA LYS A 82 2.46 -11.04 0.60
C LYS A 82 1.11 -11.33 1.24
N SER A 83 0.40 -12.32 0.73
CA SER A 83 -0.85 -12.83 1.30
C SER A 83 -0.55 -13.87 2.36
N GLY A 84 -1.04 -13.65 3.58
CA GLY A 84 -1.08 -14.66 4.63
C GLY A 84 -2.32 -15.54 4.49
N ASP A 85 -2.19 -16.84 4.79
CA ASP A 85 -3.36 -17.71 4.88
C ASP A 85 -4.05 -17.50 6.23
N ARG A 86 -5.28 -16.99 6.21
CA ARG A 86 -6.10 -16.78 7.42
C ARG A 86 -6.56 -18.11 8.04
N LEU A 87 -6.58 -19.20 7.27
CA LEU A 87 -7.32 -20.42 7.61
C LEU A 87 -6.45 -21.62 7.99
N SER A 88 -5.15 -21.59 7.72
CA SER A 88 -4.26 -22.64 8.22
C SER A 88 -3.81 -22.30 9.65
N GLY A 89 -4.54 -22.81 10.64
CA GLY A 89 -4.00 -23.02 12.00
C GLY A 89 -2.83 -24.03 12.01
N ARG A 90 -2.05 -24.10 10.93
CA ARG A 90 -1.01 -25.09 10.65
C ARG A 90 0.25 -24.32 10.24
N PRO A 91 1.29 -24.28 11.09
CA PRO A 91 2.43 -23.38 10.93
C PRO A 91 3.37 -23.71 9.75
N GLU A 92 3.02 -24.63 8.84
CA GLU A 92 4.00 -25.21 7.91
C GLU A 92 3.67 -25.15 6.42
N GLN A 93 2.61 -24.47 5.99
CA GLN A 93 2.37 -24.26 4.55
C GLN A 93 1.83 -22.86 4.22
N SER A 94 2.43 -21.83 4.78
CA SER A 94 2.30 -20.49 4.21
C SER A 94 3.14 -20.45 2.93
N VAL A 95 2.57 -20.87 1.81
CA VAL A 95 3.12 -20.48 0.51
C VAL A 95 3.07 -18.96 0.51
N ASP A 96 4.24 -18.29 0.42
CA ASP A 96 4.36 -16.84 0.22
C ASP A 96 3.67 -16.49 -1.11
N ARG A 97 2.34 -16.37 -1.06
CA ARG A 97 1.53 -16.03 -2.22
C ARG A 97 1.63 -14.54 -2.40
N VAL A 98 1.95 -14.13 -3.61
CA VAL A 98 2.01 -12.72 -3.96
C VAL A 98 0.63 -12.32 -4.48
N GLY A 99 -0.06 -11.47 -3.72
CA GLY A 99 -1.26 -10.78 -4.16
C GLY A 99 -0.93 -9.65 -5.13
N LEU A 100 -1.88 -9.31 -5.99
CA LEU A 100 -1.71 -8.34 -7.06
C LEU A 100 -3.01 -7.55 -7.27
N ARG A 101 -2.90 -6.22 -7.30
CA ARG A 101 -3.96 -5.34 -7.76
C ARG A 101 -3.41 -4.34 -8.76
N ILE A 102 -4.16 -4.15 -9.84
CA ILE A 102 -3.84 -3.17 -10.86
C ILE A 102 -5.01 -2.21 -11.03
N GLY A 103 -4.73 -0.91 -10.99
CA GLY A 103 -5.71 0.15 -11.19
C GLY A 103 -5.22 1.19 -12.20
N LEU A 104 -6.18 1.93 -12.76
CA LEU A 104 -5.90 3.16 -13.51
C LEU A 104 -5.83 4.34 -12.53
N TRP A 105 -4.93 5.26 -12.82
CA TRP A 105 -4.69 6.48 -12.07
C TRP A 105 -5.12 7.66 -12.92
N ASN A 106 -6.32 8.11 -12.60
CA ASN A 106 -6.99 9.27 -13.13
C ASN A 106 -7.80 9.91 -12.01
#